data_AF-A0A841HG33-F1
#
_entry.id   AF-A0A841HG33-F1
#
_cell.length_a   1.000
_cell.length_b   1.000
_cell.length_c   1.000
_cell.angle_alpha   90.00
_cell.angle_beta   90.00
_cell.angle_gamma   90.00
#
_symmetry.space_group_name_H-M   'P 1'
#
loop_
_entity.id
_entity.type
_entity.pdbx_description
1 polymer ?
#
loop_
_entity_poly.entity_id
_entity_poly.type
_entity_poly.pdbx_seq_one_letter_code
_entity_poly.pdbx_strand_id
1 'polypeptide(L)'
;MTARVGLPALRAVSVIETGNIHSIDSREWDALWEQCPDATVFQRREWLQTYARVFAPNALKIFVASEGGHVVGLAPLMRAGSSDRGQGADWLILGDDYSDYQSFLARRGDAAITEALLDCIDRSLPPGDSIGFFDVPQFSSLGLCLAARARRGEVTADAVTPCPTLQLRHNANGAARVLAKASLRRSERSLSMLGAVAVEHFESAAAIGERLPALFAQHESRWQGSSSPSLFRSETPREFYRQITAALAPTGGVQYTAVSLDGRVVAQHFGLRSRDTLIWYKPAFDVALREHSPGDVLLKALVQNAQDAGLAELDFSRGDETFKNRFASLVRYDRNFLWHRHCGKRTLAKLKEHARTIRDSVKPRTPAELPALGGAACAKRRDLVLLVNADPSTIDAWESVSRSEDVRVQAVADSELDAIDDATLVVPCDEASAEWLSQLSLDHPARRGALLQQSSARTAPGGSSGAEARLVCVCAGGSVIQYFTTEQGASAADWVQLAQAELGRRGWHGAATVEFGANADGQLTISSVLPLLRDVDDAVRSGVDLPLTLWRLASGVGTPPQPV
;
A
#
# COMPACT_ATOMS: atom_id res chain seq x y z
N MET A 1 -16.79 14.61 41.31
CA MET A 1 -17.21 13.24 40.96
C MET A 1 -17.03 13.06 39.46
N THR A 2 -15.84 12.63 39.05
CA THR A 2 -15.51 12.34 37.66
C THR A 2 -16.06 10.97 37.30
N ALA A 3 -17.08 10.94 36.44
CA ALA A 3 -17.60 9.71 35.87
C ALA A 3 -16.49 9.05 35.04
N ARG A 4 -15.92 7.95 35.56
CA ARG A 4 -15.16 7.00 34.77
C ARG A 4 -16.12 6.46 33.71
N VAL A 5 -15.94 6.83 32.46
CA VAL A 5 -16.50 6.09 31.33
C VAL A 5 -15.92 4.68 31.44
N GLY A 6 -16.73 3.74 31.92
CA GLY A 6 -16.34 2.36 32.05
C GLY A 6 -16.02 1.81 30.67
N LEU A 7 -14.77 1.39 30.46
CA LEU A 7 -14.46 0.42 29.41
C LEU A 7 -15.45 -0.74 29.59
N PRO A 8 -16.16 -1.17 28.53
CA PRO A 8 -17.06 -2.31 28.64
C PRO A 8 -16.26 -3.47 29.23
N ALA A 9 -16.85 -4.17 30.21
CA ALA A 9 -16.23 -5.32 30.85
C ALA A 9 -15.62 -6.22 29.77
N LEU A 10 -14.31 -6.44 29.84
CA LEU A 10 -13.57 -7.32 28.93
C LEU A 10 -14.32 -8.65 28.89
N ARG A 11 -14.95 -8.94 27.74
CA ARG A 11 -15.47 -10.27 27.44
C ARG A 11 -14.32 -11.26 27.71
N ALA A 12 -14.59 -12.31 28.47
CA ALA A 12 -13.56 -13.29 28.81
C ALA A 12 -13.15 -14.07 27.55
N VAL A 13 -12.18 -13.53 26.81
CA VAL A 13 -11.58 -14.18 25.66
C VAL A 13 -10.45 -15.07 26.17
N SER A 14 -10.60 -16.38 26.00
CA SER A 14 -9.52 -17.34 26.26
C SER A 14 -8.72 -17.55 24.99
N VAL A 15 -7.39 -17.58 25.08
CA VAL A 15 -6.54 -17.88 23.92
C VAL A 15 -5.76 -19.17 24.21
N ILE A 16 -5.81 -20.12 23.28
CA ILE A 16 -5.05 -21.38 23.32
C ILE A 16 -4.07 -21.47 22.14
N GLU A 17 -3.02 -22.26 22.29
CA GLU A 17 -2.05 -22.56 21.23
C GLU A 17 -2.25 -24.02 20.75
N THR A 18 -2.28 -24.23 19.43
CA THR A 18 -2.23 -25.56 18.81
C THR A 18 -1.21 -25.60 17.68
N GLY A 19 -0.50 -26.72 17.53
CA GLY A 19 0.41 -26.96 16.40
C GLY A 19 -0.29 -27.51 15.15
N ASN A 20 -1.58 -27.83 15.24
CA ASN A 20 -2.33 -28.46 14.17
C ASN A 20 -3.42 -27.52 13.61
N ILE A 21 -3.14 -26.91 12.45
CA ILE A 21 -4.08 -26.04 11.75
C ILE A 21 -5.38 -26.75 11.31
N HIS A 22 -5.37 -28.09 11.19
CA HIS A 22 -6.54 -28.88 10.84
C HIS A 22 -7.44 -29.22 12.04
N SER A 23 -7.02 -28.87 13.27
CA SER A 23 -7.84 -29.07 14.47
C SER A 23 -8.94 -28.02 14.66
N ILE A 24 -8.88 -26.92 13.92
CA ILE A 24 -9.88 -25.85 13.96
C ILE A 24 -11.09 -26.27 13.14
N ASP A 25 -12.29 -26.15 13.71
CA ASP A 25 -13.53 -26.47 13.01
C ASP A 25 -13.68 -25.62 11.74
N SER A 26 -14.00 -26.27 10.63
CA SER A 26 -14.05 -25.61 9.34
C SER A 26 -15.17 -24.57 9.26
N ARG A 27 -16.33 -24.83 9.90
CA ARG A 27 -17.46 -23.91 9.89
C ARG A 27 -17.17 -22.68 10.76
N GLU A 28 -16.51 -22.88 11.90
CA GLU A 28 -16.10 -21.75 12.75
C GLU A 28 -15.05 -20.86 12.07
N TRP A 29 -14.09 -21.45 11.35
CA TRP A 29 -13.13 -20.66 10.56
C TRP A 29 -13.84 -19.86 9.47
N ASP A 30 -14.69 -20.52 8.69
CA ASP A 30 -15.38 -19.89 7.55
C ASP A 30 -16.29 -18.75 8.05
N ALA A 31 -17.03 -18.96 9.14
CA ALA A 31 -17.84 -17.93 9.78
C ALA A 31 -16.99 -16.77 10.36
N LEU A 32 -15.81 -17.06 10.91
CA LEU A 32 -14.88 -16.02 11.38
C LEU A 32 -14.33 -15.19 10.22
N TRP A 33 -13.97 -15.85 9.11
CA TRP A 33 -13.49 -15.19 7.89
C TRP A 33 -14.55 -14.26 7.30
N GLU A 34 -15.81 -14.69 7.25
CA GLU A 34 -16.94 -13.87 6.80
C GLU A 34 -17.14 -12.63 7.68
N GLN A 35 -16.97 -12.78 9.00
CA GLN A 35 -17.16 -11.71 9.97
C GLN A 35 -15.95 -10.78 10.10
N CYS A 36 -14.77 -11.14 9.58
CA CYS A 36 -13.55 -10.34 9.71
C CYS A 36 -13.41 -9.39 8.51
N PRO A 37 -13.55 -8.07 8.68
CA PRO A 37 -13.47 -7.13 7.56
C PRO A 37 -12.10 -7.15 6.86
N ASP A 38 -11.04 -7.38 7.64
CA ASP A 38 -9.65 -7.40 7.17
C ASP A 38 -9.27 -8.68 6.41
N ALA A 39 -10.15 -9.69 6.41
CA ALA A 39 -9.87 -10.98 5.81
C ALA A 39 -9.94 -10.91 4.28
N THR A 40 -8.89 -11.41 3.64
CA THR A 40 -8.82 -11.63 2.19
C THR A 40 -8.78 -13.13 1.90
N VAL A 41 -8.69 -13.50 0.62
CA VAL A 41 -8.48 -14.90 0.21
C VAL A 41 -7.28 -15.55 0.90
N PHE A 42 -6.27 -14.76 1.28
CA PHE A 42 -5.04 -15.24 1.91
C PHE A 42 -5.23 -15.73 3.35
N GLN A 43 -6.34 -15.37 4.02
CA GLN A 43 -6.70 -15.87 5.35
C GLN A 43 -7.78 -16.97 5.31
N ARG A 44 -8.19 -17.41 4.11
CA ARG A 44 -9.07 -18.58 3.94
C ARG A 44 -8.40 -19.82 4.50
N ARG A 45 -9.21 -20.72 5.06
CA ARG A 45 -8.75 -22.03 5.51
C ARG A 45 -8.12 -22.83 4.37
N GLU A 46 -8.72 -22.83 3.19
CA GLU A 46 -8.21 -23.49 1.97
C GLU A 46 -6.78 -23.04 1.64
N TRP A 47 -6.51 -21.73 1.76
CA TRP A 47 -5.22 -21.14 1.49
C TRP A 47 -4.17 -21.60 2.49
N LEU A 48 -4.42 -21.35 3.78
CA LEU A 48 -3.44 -21.59 4.84
C LEU A 48 -3.20 -23.08 5.09
N GLN A 49 -4.23 -23.92 4.97
CA GLN A 49 -4.08 -25.37 5.08
C GLN A 49 -3.32 -25.97 3.88
N THR A 50 -3.55 -25.47 2.66
CA THR A 50 -2.79 -25.90 1.49
C THR A 50 -1.33 -25.48 1.60
N TYR A 51 -1.09 -24.24 2.03
CA TYR A 51 0.26 -23.74 2.29
C TYR A 51 1.00 -24.63 3.30
N ALA A 52 0.39 -24.87 4.47
CA ALA A 52 0.97 -25.70 5.52
C ALA A 52 1.27 -27.12 5.04
N ARG A 53 0.40 -27.70 4.20
CA ARG A 53 0.60 -29.04 3.65
C ARG A 53 1.75 -29.10 2.65
N VAL A 54 1.82 -28.15 1.72
CA VAL A 54 2.77 -28.19 0.60
C VAL A 54 4.17 -27.74 1.01
N PHE A 55 4.26 -26.66 1.77
CA PHE A 55 5.56 -26.12 2.20
C PHE A 55 6.07 -26.77 3.47
N ALA A 56 5.22 -27.51 4.21
CA ALA A 56 5.57 -28.24 5.42
C ALA A 56 6.48 -27.43 6.36
N PRO A 57 6.04 -26.23 6.80
CA PRO A 57 6.89 -25.32 7.55
C PRO A 57 7.40 -25.97 8.85
N ASN A 58 8.63 -25.61 9.23
CA ASN A 58 9.39 -26.28 10.29
C ASN A 58 8.69 -26.38 11.64
N ALA A 59 7.88 -25.38 12.01
CA ALA A 59 7.03 -25.42 13.19
C ALA A 59 5.85 -24.47 13.02
N LEU A 60 4.66 -24.93 13.44
CA LEU A 60 3.43 -24.14 13.46
C LEU A 60 3.02 -23.83 14.89
N LYS A 61 2.54 -22.61 15.10
CA LYS A 61 1.84 -22.20 16.32
C LYS A 61 0.62 -21.40 15.94
N ILE A 62 -0.55 -21.98 16.17
CA ILE A 62 -1.84 -21.36 15.86
C ILE A 62 -2.47 -20.92 17.16
N PHE A 63 -2.64 -19.61 17.32
CA PHE A 63 -3.30 -19.03 18.47
C PHE A 63 -4.79 -18.85 18.18
N VAL A 64 -5.63 -19.44 19.01
CA VAL A 64 -7.09 -19.47 18.84
C VAL A 64 -7.73 -18.73 20.01
N ALA A 65 -8.36 -17.60 19.73
CA ALA A 65 -9.14 -16.85 20.68
C ALA A 65 -10.59 -17.35 20.66
N SER A 66 -11.15 -17.67 21.83
CA SER A 66 -12.51 -18.16 21.99
C SER A 66 -13.30 -17.34 23.00
N GLU A 67 -14.59 -17.13 22.73
CA GLU A 67 -15.55 -16.49 23.63
C GLU A 67 -16.81 -17.35 23.70
N GLY A 68 -17.23 -17.75 24.90
CA GLY A 68 -18.42 -18.59 25.07
C GLY A 68 -18.34 -19.94 24.35
N GLY A 69 -17.13 -20.48 24.17
CA GLY A 69 -16.89 -21.74 23.45
C GLY A 69 -16.77 -21.60 21.93
N HIS A 70 -16.96 -20.41 21.36
CA HIS A 70 -16.85 -20.17 19.92
C HIS A 70 -15.54 -19.50 19.55
N VAL A 71 -14.98 -19.86 18.39
CA VAL A 71 -13.77 -19.20 17.86
C VAL A 71 -14.10 -17.77 17.42
N VAL A 72 -13.39 -16.80 17.98
CA VAL A 72 -13.56 -15.36 17.70
C VAL A 72 -12.29 -14.69 17.18
N GLY A 73 -11.16 -15.39 17.18
CA GLY A 73 -9.93 -14.91 16.53
C GLY A 73 -8.92 -16.00 16.26
N LEU A 74 -8.10 -15.81 15.22
CA LEU A 74 -7.03 -16.71 14.80
C LEU A 74 -5.77 -15.92 14.44
N ALA A 75 -4.63 -16.33 15.00
CA ALA A 75 -3.31 -15.86 14.62
C ALA A 75 -2.40 -17.06 14.31
N PRO A 76 -2.31 -17.49 13.04
CA PRO A 76 -1.47 -18.60 12.64
C PRO A 76 -0.04 -18.13 12.40
N LEU A 77 0.91 -18.65 13.16
CA LEU A 77 2.34 -18.39 13.00
C LEU A 77 3.09 -19.63 12.52
N MET A 78 4.14 -19.41 11.75
CA MET A 78 5.12 -20.41 11.38
C MET A 78 6.54 -19.96 11.76
N ARG A 79 7.41 -20.91 12.04
CA ARG A 79 8.83 -20.62 12.25
C ARG A 79 9.48 -20.25 10.92
N ALA A 80 10.26 -19.18 10.91
CA ALA A 80 10.96 -18.72 9.71
C ALA A 80 11.94 -19.80 9.20
N GLY A 81 11.88 -20.08 7.90
CA GLY A 81 12.83 -20.89 7.15
C GLY A 81 14.08 -20.11 6.75
N SER A 82 15.07 -20.83 6.21
CA SER A 82 16.34 -20.24 5.75
C SER A 82 16.22 -19.42 4.46
N SER A 83 15.15 -19.63 3.70
CA SER A 83 14.84 -18.93 2.45
C SER A 83 13.98 -17.68 2.64
N ASP A 84 13.36 -17.53 3.80
CA ASP A 84 12.37 -16.49 4.06
C ASP A 84 13.08 -15.13 4.03
N ARG A 85 12.44 -14.13 3.42
CA ARG A 85 13.00 -12.78 3.21
C ARG A 85 13.89 -12.41 4.39
N GLY A 86 15.21 -12.36 4.17
CA GLY A 86 16.28 -12.33 5.18
C GLY A 86 16.22 -11.19 6.20
N GLN A 87 15.18 -11.19 7.04
CA GLN A 87 14.74 -10.05 7.84
C GLN A 87 14.89 -10.29 9.35
N GLY A 88 15.54 -11.39 9.73
CA GLY A 88 15.98 -11.63 11.11
C GLY A 88 14.86 -11.86 12.11
N ALA A 89 13.68 -12.28 11.65
CA ALA A 89 12.58 -12.76 12.47
C ALA A 89 12.71 -14.28 12.72
N ASP A 90 12.29 -14.74 13.90
CA ASP A 90 12.24 -16.17 14.24
C ASP A 90 10.88 -16.79 13.85
N TRP A 91 9.82 -15.98 13.84
CA TRP A 91 8.45 -16.37 13.50
C TRP A 91 7.82 -15.40 12.50
N LEU A 92 6.93 -15.92 11.66
CA LEU A 92 6.20 -15.20 10.61
C LEU A 92 4.72 -15.57 10.69
N ILE A 93 3.85 -14.77 10.09
CA ILE A 93 2.47 -15.21 9.81
C ILE A 93 2.53 -16.38 8.83
N LEU A 94 1.73 -17.42 9.09
CA LEU A 94 1.62 -18.56 8.19
C LEU A 94 1.17 -18.09 6.80
N GLY A 95 1.89 -18.52 5.77
CA GLY A 95 1.59 -18.12 4.39
C GLY A 95 2.41 -16.94 3.88
N ASP A 96 3.33 -16.41 4.69
CA ASP A 96 4.32 -15.42 4.24
C ASP A 96 5.03 -15.86 2.95
N ASP A 97 5.52 -14.91 2.16
CA ASP A 97 6.07 -15.06 0.79
C ASP A 97 5.10 -15.46 -0.32
N TYR A 98 3.95 -16.04 0.00
CA TYR A 98 2.90 -16.36 -0.98
C TYR A 98 1.65 -15.52 -0.79
N SER A 99 1.47 -14.90 0.36
CA SER A 99 0.26 -14.17 0.70
C SER A 99 0.53 -12.68 0.72
N ASP A 100 -0.32 -11.90 0.05
CA ASP A 100 -0.38 -10.45 0.26
C ASP A 100 -1.34 -10.15 1.44
N TYR A 101 -1.37 -8.92 1.95
CA TYR A 101 -2.33 -8.48 2.97
C TYR A 101 -2.36 -9.36 4.23
N GLN A 102 -1.21 -9.54 4.89
CA GLN A 102 -1.10 -10.37 6.07
C GLN A 102 -1.85 -9.76 7.26
N SER A 103 -2.80 -10.53 7.80
CA SER A 103 -3.55 -10.13 8.99
C SER A 103 -3.93 -11.35 9.83
N PHE A 104 -4.31 -11.08 11.07
CA PHE A 104 -5.03 -12.03 11.90
C PHE A 104 -6.52 -12.02 11.52
N LEU A 105 -7.20 -13.11 11.80
CA LEU A 105 -8.66 -13.08 11.81
C LEU A 105 -9.12 -12.64 13.19
N ALA A 106 -9.87 -11.54 13.25
CA ALA A 106 -10.55 -11.08 14.45
C ALA A 106 -12.02 -10.87 14.10
N ARG A 107 -12.93 -11.48 14.87
CA ARG A 107 -14.37 -11.37 14.63
C ARG A 107 -14.74 -9.88 14.60
N ARG A 108 -15.32 -9.44 13.49
CA ARG A 108 -15.71 -8.04 13.24
C ARG A 108 -14.55 -7.04 13.25
N GLY A 109 -13.29 -7.48 13.17
CA GLY A 109 -12.11 -6.60 13.25
C GLY A 109 -11.91 -6.00 14.64
N ASP A 110 -12.36 -6.69 15.69
CA ASP A 110 -12.26 -6.22 17.07
C ASP A 110 -10.79 -6.19 17.53
N ALA A 111 -10.27 -4.97 17.74
CA ALA A 111 -8.92 -4.74 18.22
C ALA A 111 -8.64 -5.40 19.58
N ALA A 112 -9.63 -5.57 20.45
CA ALA A 112 -9.41 -6.25 21.73
C ALA A 112 -9.08 -7.74 21.54
N ILE A 113 -9.68 -8.39 20.54
CA ILE A 113 -9.35 -9.78 20.17
C ILE A 113 -7.93 -9.85 19.62
N THR A 114 -7.57 -8.91 18.73
CA THR A 114 -6.21 -8.82 18.18
C THR A 114 -5.16 -8.59 19.26
N GLU A 115 -5.38 -7.66 20.21
CA GLU A 115 -4.48 -7.46 21.34
C GLU A 115 -4.39 -8.71 22.23
N ALA A 116 -5.51 -9.40 22.49
CA ALA A 116 -5.50 -10.64 23.27
C ALA A 116 -4.66 -11.75 22.59
N LEU A 117 -4.72 -11.86 21.25
CA LEU A 117 -3.88 -12.75 20.47
C LEU A 117 -2.40 -12.35 20.58
N LEU A 118 -2.07 -11.07 20.38
CA LEU A 118 -0.70 -10.56 20.52
C LEU A 118 -0.13 -10.78 21.92
N ASP A 119 -0.94 -10.56 22.96
CA ASP A 119 -0.56 -10.78 24.35
C ASP A 119 -0.34 -12.27 24.66
N CYS A 120 -1.15 -13.15 24.07
CA CYS A 120 -0.93 -14.59 24.21
C CYS A 120 0.37 -15.01 23.51
N ILE A 121 0.62 -14.50 22.30
CA ILE A 121 1.87 -14.71 21.58
C ILE A 121 3.08 -14.26 22.45
N ASP A 122 2.96 -13.10 23.10
CA ASP A 122 4.01 -12.56 23.99
C ASP A 122 4.22 -13.38 25.27
N ARG A 123 3.26 -14.21 25.68
CA ARG A 123 3.45 -15.13 26.81
C ARG A 123 3.97 -16.49 26.36
N SER A 124 3.60 -16.94 25.17
CA SER A 124 3.84 -18.33 24.75
C SER A 124 5.15 -18.59 24.02
N LEU A 125 5.69 -17.64 23.22
CA LEU A 125 7.00 -17.89 22.59
C LEU A 125 8.14 -17.49 23.53
N PRO A 126 9.34 -18.06 23.36
CA PRO A 126 10.53 -17.67 24.11
C PRO A 126 10.76 -16.14 24.08
N PRO A 127 11.14 -15.50 25.20
CA PRO A 127 11.35 -14.05 25.26
C PRO A 127 12.40 -13.52 24.27
N GLY A 128 13.33 -14.38 23.85
CA GLY A 128 14.37 -14.06 22.88
C GLY A 128 13.91 -14.06 21.43
N ASP A 129 12.75 -14.64 21.12
CA ASP A 129 12.26 -14.79 19.76
C ASP A 129 11.68 -13.47 19.23
N SER A 130 11.79 -13.29 17.93
CA SER A 130 11.28 -12.15 17.19
C SER A 130 10.21 -12.56 16.18
N ILE A 131 9.29 -11.65 15.89
CA ILE A 131 8.16 -11.92 15.00
C ILE A 131 8.14 -10.87 13.89
N GLY A 132 8.16 -11.33 12.64
CA GLY A 132 7.97 -10.50 11.46
C GLY A 132 6.50 -10.48 11.04
N PHE A 133 5.97 -9.29 10.84
CA PHE A 133 4.66 -9.06 10.24
C PHE A 133 4.87 -8.27 8.96
N PHE A 134 4.85 -8.93 7.82
CA PHE A 134 5.10 -8.32 6.52
C PHE A 134 3.82 -8.11 5.75
N ASP A 135 3.79 -7.09 4.91
CA ASP A 135 2.66 -6.81 4.02
C ASP A 135 1.33 -6.70 4.79
N VAL A 136 1.34 -6.06 5.97
CA VAL A 136 0.15 -5.90 6.84
C VAL A 136 -0.66 -4.68 6.40
N PRO A 137 -1.96 -4.80 6.07
CA PRO A 137 -2.77 -3.64 5.72
C PRO A 137 -2.78 -2.63 6.86
N GLN A 138 -2.37 -1.39 6.58
CA GLN A 138 -2.09 -0.36 7.59
C GLN A 138 -3.26 -0.12 8.54
N PHE A 139 -4.50 -0.23 8.04
CA PHE A 139 -5.72 0.01 8.79
C PHE A 139 -6.51 -1.24 9.18
N SER A 140 -5.91 -2.43 9.01
CA SER A 140 -6.45 -3.65 9.61
C SER A 140 -6.38 -3.59 11.14
N SER A 141 -7.16 -4.41 11.84
CA SER A 141 -7.08 -4.52 13.30
C SER A 141 -5.65 -4.84 13.76
N LEU A 142 -4.94 -5.73 13.04
CA LEU A 142 -3.54 -6.04 13.29
C LEU A 142 -2.62 -4.84 13.05
N GLY A 143 -2.77 -4.16 11.91
CA GLY A 143 -1.96 -2.98 11.57
C GLY A 143 -2.08 -1.86 12.61
N LEU A 144 -3.30 -1.60 13.09
CA LEU A 144 -3.56 -0.60 14.13
C LEU A 144 -2.94 -0.99 15.49
N CYS A 145 -3.09 -2.24 15.92
CA CYS A 145 -2.47 -2.76 17.14
C CYS A 145 -0.94 -2.68 17.09
N LEU A 146 -0.33 -3.12 15.97
CA LEU A 146 1.12 -3.07 15.79
C LEU A 146 1.66 -1.63 15.72
N ALA A 147 0.93 -0.72 15.08
CA ALA A 147 1.29 0.71 15.07
C ALA A 147 1.21 1.33 16.48
N ALA A 148 0.23 0.95 17.30
CA ALA A 148 0.15 1.37 18.69
C ALA A 148 1.35 0.84 19.50
N ARG A 149 1.70 -0.44 19.34
CA ARG A 149 2.91 -1.05 19.94
C ARG A 149 4.20 -0.38 19.47
N ALA A 150 4.27 0.03 18.21
CA ALA A 150 5.43 0.74 17.66
C ALA A 150 5.64 2.11 18.32
N ARG A 151 4.56 2.86 18.58
CA ARG A 151 4.63 4.13 19.34
C ARG A 151 5.12 3.96 20.77
N ARG A 152 4.80 2.83 21.41
CA ARG A 152 5.35 2.44 22.73
C ARG A 152 6.78 1.91 22.64
N GLY A 153 7.33 1.84 21.43
CA GLY A 153 8.67 1.35 21.16
C GLY A 153 8.82 -0.16 21.33
N GLU A 154 7.72 -0.92 21.36
CA GLU A 154 7.71 -2.38 21.50
C GLU A 154 8.03 -3.11 20.19
N VAL A 155 7.64 -2.49 19.08
CA VAL A 155 7.71 -2.99 17.70
C VAL A 155 8.44 -1.94 16.85
N THR A 156 9.25 -2.36 15.90
CA THR A 156 9.78 -1.46 14.86
C THR A 156 8.87 -1.54 13.65
N ALA A 157 8.62 -0.41 12.99
CA ALA A 157 7.69 -0.32 11.88
C ALA A 157 8.42 0.29 10.68
N ASP A 158 8.61 -0.52 9.65
CA ASP A 158 9.45 -0.22 8.49
C ASP A 158 8.60 0.34 7.33
N ALA A 159 9.17 0.27 6.12
CA ALA A 159 8.65 0.74 4.86
C ALA A 159 7.18 0.41 4.62
N VAL A 160 6.54 1.35 3.92
CA VAL A 160 5.18 1.25 3.46
C VAL A 160 5.19 0.82 2.00
N THR A 161 4.30 -0.10 1.64
CA THR A 161 4.15 -0.60 0.27
C THR A 161 2.80 -0.17 -0.29
N PRO A 162 2.74 0.57 -1.42
CA PRO A 162 1.47 0.93 -2.04
C PRO A 162 0.77 -0.31 -2.61
N CYS A 163 -0.54 -0.31 -2.54
CA CYS A 163 -1.45 -1.35 -3.02
C CYS A 163 -2.50 -0.67 -3.91
N PRO A 164 -2.17 -0.43 -5.20
CA PRO A 164 -3.06 0.29 -6.11
C PRO A 164 -4.32 -0.54 -6.42
N THR A 165 -5.48 0.11 -6.47
CA THR A 165 -6.76 -0.56 -6.72
C THR A 165 -7.61 0.25 -7.69
N LEU A 166 -8.32 -0.44 -8.57
CA LEU A 166 -9.35 0.13 -9.42
C LEU A 166 -10.73 -0.16 -8.82
N GLN A 167 -11.43 0.88 -8.39
CA GLN A 167 -12.85 0.82 -8.02
C GLN A 167 -13.71 0.73 -9.28
N LEU A 168 -14.58 -0.26 -9.30
CA LEU A 168 -15.54 -0.55 -10.37
C LEU A 168 -16.97 -0.20 -9.93
N ARG A 169 -17.36 -0.57 -8.70
CA ARG A 169 -18.61 -0.12 -8.08
C ARG A 169 -18.45 1.26 -7.46
N HIS A 170 -19.55 2.01 -7.41
CA HIS A 170 -19.61 3.38 -6.88
C HIS A 170 -18.61 4.36 -7.53
N ASN A 171 -18.06 3.98 -8.68
CA ASN A 171 -17.18 4.80 -9.50
C ASN A 171 -17.73 4.78 -10.93
N ALA A 172 -18.66 5.69 -11.22
CA ALA A 172 -19.41 5.71 -12.48
C ALA A 172 -18.52 5.71 -13.74
N ASN A 173 -17.27 6.16 -13.61
CA ASN A 173 -16.29 6.22 -14.70
C ASN A 173 -15.11 5.26 -14.53
N GLY A 174 -15.06 4.42 -13.48
CA GLY A 174 -13.89 3.61 -13.14
C GLY A 174 -13.47 2.67 -14.27
N ALA A 175 -14.31 1.69 -14.57
CA ALA A 175 -14.10 0.74 -15.65
C ALA A 175 -14.10 1.43 -17.02
N ALA A 176 -15.10 2.28 -17.29
CA ALA A 176 -15.26 2.95 -18.59
C ALA A 176 -14.03 3.79 -18.98
N ARG A 177 -13.46 4.55 -18.03
CA ARG A 177 -12.24 5.34 -18.25
C ARG A 177 -11.05 4.46 -18.59
N VAL A 178 -10.91 3.31 -17.93
CA VAL A 178 -9.82 2.36 -18.20
C VAL A 178 -10.01 1.72 -19.58
N LEU A 179 -11.20 1.21 -19.87
CA LEU A 179 -11.55 0.55 -21.14
C LEU A 179 -11.44 1.50 -22.34
N ALA A 180 -11.67 2.80 -22.15
CA ALA A 180 -11.52 3.82 -23.19
C ALA A 180 -10.06 4.21 -23.51
N LYS A 181 -9.07 3.77 -22.71
CA LYS A 181 -7.67 4.15 -22.90
C LYS A 181 -7.16 3.74 -24.29
N ALA A 182 -6.62 4.72 -25.01
CA ALA A 182 -6.04 4.52 -26.34
C ALA A 182 -4.92 3.48 -26.34
N SER A 183 -4.16 3.34 -25.24
CA SER A 183 -3.12 2.31 -25.11
C SER A 183 -3.70 0.90 -25.19
N LEU A 184 -4.79 0.61 -24.47
CA LEU A 184 -5.41 -0.73 -24.48
C LEU A 184 -5.98 -1.06 -25.86
N ARG A 185 -6.65 -0.09 -26.50
CA ARG A 185 -7.14 -0.23 -27.88
C ARG A 185 -6.02 -0.46 -28.89
N ARG A 186 -4.86 0.19 -28.70
CA ARG A 186 -3.69 -0.01 -29.56
C ARG A 186 -3.11 -1.40 -29.40
N SER A 187 -2.95 -1.88 -28.17
CA SER A 187 -2.44 -3.23 -27.87
C SER A 187 -3.35 -4.31 -28.46
N GLU A 188 -4.67 -4.18 -28.28
CA GLU A 188 -5.65 -5.11 -28.84
C GLU A 188 -5.62 -5.14 -30.37
N ARG A 189 -5.58 -3.98 -31.04
CA ARG A 189 -5.43 -3.90 -32.50
C ARG A 189 -4.10 -4.50 -32.96
N SER A 190 -3.02 -4.18 -32.26
CA SER A 190 -1.67 -4.67 -32.59
C SER A 190 -1.60 -6.18 -32.54
N LEU A 191 -2.16 -6.79 -31.49
CA LEU A 191 -2.22 -8.24 -31.35
C LEU A 191 -3.16 -8.88 -32.40
N SER A 192 -4.29 -8.24 -32.69
CA SER A 192 -5.26 -8.73 -33.70
C SER A 192 -4.74 -8.66 -35.15
N MET A 193 -3.71 -7.86 -35.42
CA MET A 193 -3.06 -7.87 -36.74
C MET A 193 -2.22 -9.14 -36.97
N LEU A 194 -1.85 -9.85 -35.91
CA LEU A 194 -1.06 -11.08 -36.01
C LEU A 194 -1.92 -12.33 -36.23
N GLY A 195 -3.21 -12.28 -35.89
CA GLY A 195 -4.09 -13.45 -35.91
C GLY A 195 -5.38 -13.23 -35.11
N ALA A 196 -6.18 -14.30 -34.99
CA ALA A 196 -7.43 -14.28 -34.25
C ALA A 196 -7.18 -14.25 -32.74
N VAL A 197 -7.60 -13.18 -32.08
CA VAL A 197 -7.50 -13.01 -30.62
C VAL A 197 -8.78 -13.51 -29.95
N ALA A 198 -8.64 -14.38 -28.96
CA ALA A 198 -9.73 -14.85 -28.11
C ALA A 198 -9.40 -14.63 -26.63
N VAL A 199 -10.44 -14.40 -25.83
CA VAL A 199 -10.34 -14.23 -24.37
C VAL A 199 -11.27 -15.24 -23.71
N GLU A 200 -10.75 -15.98 -22.75
CA GLU A 200 -11.49 -17.00 -22.02
C GLU A 200 -11.27 -16.87 -20.51
N HIS A 201 -12.34 -17.06 -19.74
CA HIS A 201 -12.33 -17.06 -18.28
C HIS A 201 -12.67 -18.46 -17.77
N PHE A 202 -11.91 -18.97 -16.81
CA PHE A 202 -12.08 -20.31 -16.25
C PHE A 202 -12.16 -20.24 -14.73
N GLU A 203 -13.16 -20.91 -14.17
CA GLU A 203 -13.39 -20.99 -12.73
C GLU A 203 -13.32 -22.43 -12.20
N SER A 204 -13.35 -23.45 -13.08
CA SER A 204 -13.31 -24.86 -12.67
C SER A 204 -11.89 -25.34 -12.42
N ALA A 205 -11.70 -26.15 -11.36
CA ALA A 205 -10.38 -26.69 -11.01
C ALA A 205 -9.74 -27.47 -12.17
N ALA A 206 -10.54 -28.28 -12.88
CA ALA A 206 -10.06 -29.09 -14.00
C ALA A 206 -9.56 -28.21 -15.16
N ALA A 207 -10.37 -27.23 -15.58
CA ALA A 207 -9.99 -26.35 -16.67
C ALA A 207 -8.74 -25.55 -16.30
N ILE A 208 -8.69 -24.95 -15.11
CA ILE A 208 -7.52 -24.18 -14.65
C ILE A 208 -6.28 -25.08 -14.56
N GLY A 209 -6.42 -26.29 -14.03
CA GLY A 209 -5.33 -27.27 -13.89
C GLY A 209 -4.63 -27.60 -15.20
N GLU A 210 -5.38 -27.73 -16.30
CA GLU A 210 -4.84 -27.95 -17.66
C GLU A 210 -4.00 -26.76 -18.17
N ARG A 211 -4.26 -25.52 -17.69
CA ARG A 211 -3.55 -24.31 -18.13
C ARG A 211 -2.34 -23.97 -17.25
N LEU A 212 -2.26 -24.48 -16.02
CA LEU A 212 -1.16 -24.21 -15.10
C LEU A 212 0.24 -24.47 -15.69
N PRO A 213 0.50 -25.56 -16.45
CA PRO A 213 1.81 -25.76 -17.06
C PRO A 213 2.22 -24.62 -18.00
N ALA A 214 1.29 -24.07 -18.79
CA ALA A 214 1.55 -22.95 -19.69
C ALA A 214 1.80 -21.65 -18.92
N LEU A 215 1.07 -21.41 -17.82
CA LEU A 215 1.32 -20.30 -16.91
C LEU A 215 2.75 -20.35 -16.36
N PHE A 216 3.16 -21.51 -15.83
CA PHE A 216 4.48 -21.70 -15.23
C PHE A 216 5.58 -21.43 -16.24
N ALA A 217 5.47 -21.99 -17.45
CA ALA A 217 6.45 -21.78 -18.51
C ALA A 217 6.56 -20.31 -18.94
N GLN A 218 5.44 -19.61 -19.13
CA GLN A 218 5.45 -18.19 -19.48
C GLN A 218 6.00 -17.30 -18.35
N HIS A 219 5.64 -17.61 -17.09
CA HIS A 219 6.17 -16.90 -15.95
C HIS A 219 7.68 -17.13 -15.81
N GLU A 220 8.16 -18.36 -15.98
CA GLU A 220 9.59 -18.64 -16.02
C GLU A 220 10.32 -17.85 -17.10
N SER A 221 9.80 -17.87 -18.33
CA SER A 221 10.37 -17.12 -19.46
C SER A 221 10.42 -15.62 -19.18
N ARG A 222 9.34 -15.05 -18.64
CA ARG A 222 9.25 -13.63 -18.28
C ARG A 222 10.30 -13.20 -17.26
N TRP A 223 10.64 -14.07 -16.33
CA TRP A 223 11.58 -13.78 -15.24
C TRP A 223 12.99 -14.33 -15.51
N GLN A 224 13.28 -14.80 -16.73
CA GLN A 224 14.65 -15.16 -17.12
C GLN A 224 15.57 -13.93 -17.05
N GLY A 225 16.76 -14.11 -16.45
CA GLY A 225 17.74 -13.04 -16.28
C GLY A 225 17.43 -12.03 -15.17
N SER A 226 16.31 -12.15 -14.47
CA SER A 226 15.99 -11.34 -13.28
C SER A 226 16.88 -11.73 -12.09
N SER A 227 17.20 -10.76 -11.23
CA SER A 227 17.86 -11.00 -9.93
C SER A 227 16.99 -11.81 -8.97
N SER A 228 15.68 -11.87 -9.21
CA SER A 228 14.73 -12.74 -8.52
C SER A 228 14.14 -13.73 -9.53
N PRO A 229 14.60 -14.99 -9.55
CA PRO A 229 14.11 -15.97 -10.52
C PRO A 229 12.64 -16.34 -10.26
N SER A 230 11.96 -16.85 -11.29
CA SER A 230 10.60 -17.38 -11.15
C SER A 230 10.53 -18.48 -10.10
N LEU A 231 9.57 -18.35 -9.18
CA LEU A 231 9.24 -19.39 -8.18
C LEU A 231 8.84 -20.72 -8.84
N PHE A 232 8.31 -20.68 -10.06
CA PHE A 232 7.89 -21.88 -10.78
C PHE A 232 9.05 -22.70 -11.36
N ARG A 233 10.31 -22.30 -11.14
CA ARG A 233 11.45 -23.19 -11.43
C ARG A 233 11.51 -24.40 -10.50
N SER A 234 10.92 -24.27 -9.31
CA SER A 234 10.83 -25.35 -8.32
C SER A 234 9.50 -26.08 -8.43
N GLU A 235 9.49 -27.37 -8.10
CA GLU A 235 8.26 -28.18 -8.15
C GLU A 235 7.33 -27.88 -6.97
N THR A 236 7.88 -27.55 -5.78
CA THR A 236 7.06 -27.25 -4.59
C THR A 236 6.06 -26.12 -4.82
N PRO A 237 6.44 -24.95 -5.40
CA PRO A 237 5.46 -23.93 -5.72
C PRO A 237 4.49 -24.36 -6.81
N ARG A 238 4.91 -25.11 -7.84
CA ARG A 238 3.98 -25.64 -8.85
C ARG A 238 2.90 -26.52 -8.20
N GLU A 239 3.30 -27.37 -7.27
CA GLU A 239 2.38 -28.21 -6.50
C GLU A 239 1.42 -27.40 -5.64
N PHE A 240 1.91 -26.32 -5.01
CA PHE A 240 1.04 -25.38 -4.29
C PHE A 240 -0.05 -24.84 -5.21
N TYR A 241 0.28 -24.39 -6.41
CA TYR A 241 -0.70 -23.84 -7.34
C TYR A 241 -1.71 -24.88 -7.84
N ARG A 242 -1.29 -26.15 -8.03
CA ARG A 242 -2.23 -27.24 -8.35
C ARG A 242 -3.21 -27.49 -7.20
N GLN A 243 -2.71 -27.62 -5.97
CA GLN A 243 -3.55 -27.89 -4.81
C GLN A 243 -4.46 -26.72 -4.44
N ILE A 244 -3.95 -25.48 -4.50
CA ILE A 244 -4.75 -24.31 -4.13
C ILE A 244 -5.85 -24.04 -5.16
N THR A 245 -5.61 -24.36 -6.43
CA THR A 245 -6.65 -24.34 -7.47
C THR A 245 -7.77 -25.32 -7.14
N ALA A 246 -7.41 -26.57 -6.79
CA ALA A 246 -8.39 -27.58 -6.42
C ALA A 246 -9.18 -27.21 -5.15
N ALA A 247 -8.53 -26.51 -4.20
CA ALA A 247 -9.15 -26.10 -2.95
C ALA A 247 -10.05 -24.86 -3.09
N LEU A 248 -9.65 -23.85 -3.87
CA LEU A 248 -10.38 -22.57 -4.00
C LEU A 248 -11.43 -22.55 -5.11
N ALA A 249 -11.26 -23.32 -6.19
CA ALA A 249 -12.22 -23.31 -7.30
C ALA A 249 -13.65 -23.69 -6.88
N PRO A 250 -13.89 -24.71 -6.02
CA PRO A 250 -15.24 -25.05 -5.58
C PRO A 250 -15.96 -23.95 -4.80
N THR A 251 -15.21 -23.02 -4.19
CA THR A 251 -15.74 -21.90 -3.40
C THR A 251 -15.68 -20.57 -4.15
N GLY A 252 -15.34 -20.59 -5.45
CA GLY A 252 -15.22 -19.40 -6.29
C GLY A 252 -14.06 -18.49 -5.91
N GLY A 253 -13.04 -19.00 -5.20
CA GLY A 253 -11.89 -18.23 -4.71
C GLY A 253 -10.77 -18.01 -5.74
N VAL A 254 -10.88 -18.58 -6.95
CA VAL A 254 -9.92 -18.44 -8.04
C VAL A 254 -10.67 -18.08 -9.34
N GLN A 255 -10.07 -17.21 -10.14
CA GLN A 255 -10.53 -16.89 -11.48
C GLN A 255 -9.32 -16.84 -12.40
N TYR A 256 -9.28 -17.74 -13.38
CA TYR A 256 -8.23 -17.78 -14.38
C TYR A 256 -8.67 -17.08 -15.65
N THR A 257 -7.80 -16.29 -16.27
CA THR A 257 -8.09 -15.66 -17.57
C THR A 257 -6.96 -15.92 -18.55
N ALA A 258 -7.30 -16.29 -19.78
CA ALA A 258 -6.35 -16.51 -20.86
C ALA A 258 -6.69 -15.64 -22.07
N VAL A 259 -5.66 -15.10 -22.70
CA VAL A 259 -5.71 -14.47 -24.02
C VAL A 259 -4.96 -15.38 -24.98
N SER A 260 -5.64 -15.80 -26.05
CA SER A 260 -5.12 -16.69 -27.07
C SER A 260 -5.00 -15.97 -28.41
N LEU A 261 -3.96 -16.31 -29.19
CA LEU A 261 -3.73 -15.88 -30.56
C LEU A 261 -3.68 -17.12 -31.44
N ASP A 262 -4.63 -17.27 -32.37
CA ASP A 262 -4.82 -18.47 -33.21
C ASP A 262 -4.83 -19.77 -32.39
N GLY A 263 -5.51 -19.75 -31.25
CA GLY A 263 -5.62 -20.88 -30.32
C GLY A 263 -4.41 -21.09 -29.39
N ARG A 264 -3.30 -20.34 -29.56
CA ARG A 264 -2.14 -20.39 -28.67
C ARG A 264 -2.25 -19.36 -27.56
N VAL A 265 -2.14 -19.76 -26.30
CA VAL A 265 -2.19 -18.82 -25.17
C VAL A 265 -0.96 -17.90 -25.18
N VAL A 266 -1.18 -16.58 -25.22
CA VAL A 266 -0.14 -15.54 -25.29
C VAL A 266 -0.08 -14.65 -24.05
N ALA A 267 -1.15 -14.59 -23.27
CA ALA A 267 -1.15 -13.98 -21.95
C ALA A 267 -2.16 -14.67 -21.04
N GLN A 268 -1.87 -14.74 -19.75
CA GLN A 268 -2.66 -15.51 -18.81
C GLN A 268 -2.51 -14.93 -17.40
N HIS A 269 -3.56 -15.06 -16.60
CA HIS A 269 -3.64 -14.55 -15.24
C HIS A 269 -4.23 -15.60 -14.32
N PHE A 270 -3.45 -15.99 -13.32
CA PHE A 270 -3.99 -16.69 -12.16
C PHE A 270 -4.48 -15.64 -11.16
N GLY A 271 -5.78 -15.37 -11.21
CA GLY A 271 -6.46 -14.41 -10.35
C GLY A 271 -7.09 -15.06 -9.12
N LEU A 272 -7.15 -14.30 -8.05
CA LEU A 272 -7.83 -14.72 -6.83
C LEU A 272 -9.08 -13.87 -6.63
N ARG A 273 -10.17 -14.49 -6.19
CA ARG A 273 -11.39 -13.79 -5.83
C ARG A 273 -11.52 -13.74 -4.32
N SER A 274 -11.73 -12.55 -3.80
CA SER A 274 -12.03 -12.33 -2.39
C SER A 274 -13.27 -11.44 -2.29
N ARG A 275 -14.39 -12.04 -1.89
CA ARG A 275 -15.71 -11.37 -1.88
C ARG A 275 -16.01 -10.78 -3.27
N ASP A 276 -16.18 -9.47 -3.35
CA ASP A 276 -16.45 -8.67 -4.54
C ASP A 276 -15.18 -8.06 -5.17
N THR A 277 -13.99 -8.52 -4.77
CA THR A 277 -12.70 -8.09 -5.32
C THR A 277 -12.04 -9.19 -6.15
N LEU A 278 -11.55 -8.82 -7.34
CA LEU A 278 -10.63 -9.63 -8.13
C LEU A 278 -9.19 -9.14 -7.90
N ILE A 279 -8.29 -10.04 -7.51
CA ILE A 279 -6.89 -9.73 -7.20
C ILE A 279 -6.00 -10.12 -8.40
N TRP A 280 -5.20 -9.16 -8.87
CA TRP A 280 -4.18 -9.30 -9.91
C TRP A 280 -2.94 -10.08 -9.40
N TYR A 281 -3.12 -11.36 -9.07
CA TYR A 281 -2.12 -12.09 -8.29
C TYR A 281 -0.90 -12.60 -9.10
N LYS A 282 -1.08 -13.46 -10.13
CA LYS A 282 0.05 -13.93 -10.99
C LYS A 282 -0.24 -13.77 -12.48
N PRO A 283 0.13 -12.62 -13.09
CA PRO A 283 0.09 -12.46 -14.53
C PRO A 283 1.33 -13.06 -15.21
N ALA A 284 1.15 -13.68 -16.37
CA ALA A 284 2.21 -14.11 -17.27
C ALA A 284 1.84 -13.76 -18.71
N PHE A 285 2.85 -13.57 -19.55
CA PHE A 285 2.66 -13.37 -20.98
C PHE A 285 3.87 -13.87 -21.75
N ASP A 286 3.67 -14.14 -23.03
CA ASP A 286 4.72 -14.52 -23.96
C ASP A 286 5.64 -13.33 -24.25
N VAL A 287 6.87 -13.41 -23.76
CA VAL A 287 7.88 -12.37 -23.92
C VAL A 287 8.25 -12.09 -25.38
N ALA A 288 8.04 -13.05 -26.29
CA ALA A 288 8.29 -12.85 -27.72
C ALA A 288 7.30 -11.87 -28.34
N LEU A 289 6.12 -11.70 -27.72
CA LEU A 289 5.08 -10.77 -28.17
C LEU A 289 5.04 -9.48 -27.35
N ARG A 290 6.09 -9.17 -26.59
CA ARG A 290 6.14 -7.98 -25.71
C ARG A 290 5.80 -6.68 -26.45
N GLU A 291 6.23 -6.53 -27.71
CA GLU A 291 5.96 -5.34 -28.54
C GLU A 291 4.47 -5.12 -28.82
N HIS A 292 3.67 -6.21 -28.82
CA HIS A 292 2.23 -6.18 -29.01
C HIS A 292 1.45 -6.04 -27.69
N SER A 293 2.15 -5.95 -26.56
CA SER A 293 1.58 -5.72 -25.22
C SER A 293 0.42 -6.65 -24.86
N PRO A 294 0.58 -7.98 -24.94
CA PRO A 294 -0.49 -8.93 -24.63
C PRO A 294 -0.97 -8.83 -23.17
N GLY A 295 -0.13 -8.33 -22.25
CA GLY A 295 -0.53 -8.00 -20.89
C GLY A 295 -1.56 -6.87 -20.77
N ASP A 296 -1.52 -5.87 -21.66
CA ASP A 296 -2.53 -4.80 -21.70
C ASP A 296 -3.87 -5.36 -22.22
N VAL A 297 -3.84 -6.28 -23.19
CA VAL A 297 -5.05 -6.98 -23.68
C VAL A 297 -5.67 -7.83 -22.57
N LEU A 298 -4.85 -8.58 -21.83
CA LEU A 298 -5.28 -9.35 -20.66
C LEU A 298 -5.91 -8.44 -19.60
N LEU A 299 -5.27 -7.30 -19.28
CA LEU A 299 -5.81 -6.38 -18.30
C LEU A 299 -7.15 -5.77 -18.74
N LYS A 300 -7.28 -5.39 -20.01
CA LYS A 300 -8.55 -4.92 -20.57
C LYS A 300 -9.66 -5.96 -20.37
N ALA A 301 -9.36 -7.22 -20.69
CA ALA A 301 -10.28 -8.35 -20.50
C ALA A 301 -10.70 -8.52 -19.04
N LEU A 302 -9.76 -8.42 -18.08
CA LEU A 302 -10.09 -8.52 -16.66
C LEU A 302 -10.97 -7.38 -16.16
N VAL A 303 -10.72 -6.14 -16.61
CA VAL A 303 -11.55 -4.99 -16.24
C VAL A 303 -12.97 -5.16 -16.77
N GLN A 304 -13.11 -5.63 -18.02
CA GLN A 304 -14.42 -5.91 -18.62
C GLN A 304 -15.14 -7.03 -17.85
N ASN A 305 -14.48 -8.16 -17.61
CA ASN A 305 -15.07 -9.27 -16.86
C ASN A 305 -15.45 -8.88 -15.43
N ALA A 306 -14.60 -8.11 -14.73
CA ALA A 306 -14.90 -7.63 -13.39
C ALA A 306 -16.10 -6.67 -13.39
N GLN A 307 -16.23 -5.81 -14.40
CA GLN A 307 -17.41 -4.96 -14.57
C GLN A 307 -18.67 -5.78 -14.84
N ASP A 308 -18.61 -6.74 -15.77
CA ASP A 308 -19.75 -7.56 -16.18
C ASP A 308 -20.23 -8.49 -15.06
N ALA A 309 -19.31 -9.02 -14.26
CA ALA A 309 -19.60 -9.81 -13.06
C ALA A 309 -20.06 -8.94 -11.88
N GLY A 310 -20.10 -7.61 -12.03
CA GLY A 310 -20.46 -6.68 -10.98
C GLY A 310 -19.51 -6.75 -9.79
N LEU A 311 -18.20 -6.88 -9.99
CA LEU A 311 -17.24 -6.80 -8.90
C LEU A 311 -17.11 -5.36 -8.41
N ALA A 312 -16.79 -5.18 -7.13
CA ALA A 312 -16.54 -3.87 -6.55
C ALA A 312 -15.18 -3.32 -6.98
N GLU A 313 -14.16 -4.17 -7.03
CA GLU A 313 -12.79 -3.75 -7.22
C GLU A 313 -11.97 -4.74 -8.05
N LEU A 314 -11.01 -4.19 -8.81
CA LEU A 314 -9.86 -4.92 -9.32
C LEU A 314 -8.62 -4.42 -8.57
N ASP A 315 -8.06 -5.30 -7.73
CA ASP A 315 -6.91 -5.01 -6.88
C ASP A 315 -5.61 -5.42 -7.56
N PHE A 316 -4.68 -4.49 -7.74
CA PHE A 316 -3.39 -4.74 -8.39
C PHE A 316 -2.34 -5.38 -7.48
N SER A 317 -2.70 -5.65 -6.22
CA SER A 317 -1.82 -6.09 -5.16
C SER A 317 -0.67 -5.12 -4.87
N ARG A 318 0.14 -5.48 -3.87
CA ARG A 318 1.28 -4.68 -3.40
C ARG A 318 2.32 -4.39 -4.48
N GLY A 319 2.95 -3.23 -4.41
CA GLY A 319 4.04 -2.78 -5.27
C GLY A 319 3.70 -1.49 -6.03
N ASP A 320 4.75 -0.72 -6.35
CA ASP A 320 4.65 0.58 -7.05
C ASP A 320 5.06 0.47 -8.54
N GLU A 321 4.75 -0.66 -9.18
CA GLU A 321 5.05 -0.80 -10.60
C GLU A 321 4.26 0.26 -11.39
N THR A 322 4.99 1.09 -12.16
CA THR A 322 4.45 2.29 -12.82
C THR A 322 3.21 2.02 -13.68
N PHE A 323 3.04 0.79 -14.20
CA PHE A 323 1.86 0.44 -14.96
C PHE A 323 0.58 0.40 -14.11
N LYS A 324 0.63 -0.02 -12.84
CA LYS A 324 -0.54 -0.10 -11.94
C LYS A 324 -1.18 1.28 -11.75
N ASN A 325 -0.33 2.31 -11.59
CA ASN A 325 -0.74 3.70 -11.43
C ASN A 325 -1.50 4.25 -12.64
N ARG A 326 -1.32 3.65 -13.84
CA ARG A 326 -2.11 4.03 -15.03
C ARG A 326 -3.58 3.61 -14.93
N PHE A 327 -3.90 2.62 -14.11
CA PHE A 327 -5.21 1.97 -14.07
C PHE A 327 -5.93 2.14 -12.73
N ALA A 328 -5.20 2.29 -11.63
CA ALA A 328 -5.77 2.49 -10.31
C ALA A 328 -6.60 3.78 -10.22
N SER A 329 -7.62 3.76 -9.35
CA SER A 329 -8.40 4.93 -8.93
C SER A 329 -8.15 5.30 -7.48
N LEU A 330 -7.57 4.39 -6.69
CA LEU A 330 -7.15 4.61 -5.31
C LEU A 330 -5.88 3.81 -5.00
N VAL A 331 -5.22 4.15 -3.90
CA VAL A 331 -4.05 3.42 -3.39
C VAL A 331 -4.24 3.16 -1.90
N ARG A 332 -4.22 1.88 -1.51
CA ARG A 332 -4.11 1.45 -0.10
C ARG A 332 -2.64 1.19 0.23
N TYR A 333 -2.35 0.94 1.51
CA TYR A 333 -0.97 0.76 1.95
C TYR A 333 -0.82 -0.40 2.93
N ASP A 334 0.21 -1.20 2.67
CA ASP A 334 0.70 -2.22 3.57
C ASP A 334 1.92 -1.69 4.32
N ARG A 335 2.17 -2.26 5.50
CA ARG A 335 3.33 -1.93 6.33
C ARG A 335 3.97 -3.17 6.92
N ASN A 336 5.29 -3.11 7.03
CA ASN A 336 6.08 -4.13 7.70
C ASN A 336 6.35 -3.77 9.15
N PHE A 337 6.26 -4.75 10.03
CA PHE A 337 6.58 -4.62 11.45
C PHE A 337 7.50 -5.74 11.89
N LEU A 338 8.45 -5.42 12.76
CA LEU A 338 9.32 -6.40 13.39
C LEU A 338 9.23 -6.24 14.90
N TRP A 339 8.78 -7.29 15.57
CA TRP A 339 8.59 -7.30 17.01
C TRP A 339 9.76 -8.02 17.69
N HIS A 340 10.64 -7.24 18.32
CA HIS A 340 11.67 -7.76 19.21
C HIS A 340 11.16 -7.79 20.65
N ARG A 341 10.89 -9.01 21.14
CA ARG A 341 10.31 -9.24 22.47
C ARG A 341 11.33 -9.05 23.60
N HIS A 342 12.61 -9.30 23.34
CA HIS A 342 13.70 -8.99 24.27
C HIS A 342 14.21 -7.54 24.16
N CYS A 343 14.33 -6.84 25.30
CA CYS A 343 14.75 -5.43 25.35
C CYS A 343 16.13 -5.17 24.72
N GLY A 344 17.12 -6.06 24.91
CA GLY A 344 18.45 -5.92 24.31
C GLY A 344 18.47 -6.08 22.79
N LYS A 345 17.67 -7.00 22.23
CA LYS A 345 17.53 -7.17 20.77
C LYS A 345 16.79 -5.99 20.16
N ARG A 346 15.80 -5.44 20.87
CA ARG A 346 15.06 -4.23 20.50
C ARG A 346 15.96 -3.00 20.41
N THR A 347 16.83 -2.78 21.39
CA THR A 347 17.83 -1.68 21.34
C THR A 347 18.80 -1.86 20.18
N LEU A 348 19.31 -3.08 19.97
CA LEU A 348 20.20 -3.38 18.85
C LEU A 348 19.52 -3.20 17.48
N ALA A 349 18.25 -3.57 17.35
CA ALA A 349 17.46 -3.38 16.14
C ALA A 349 17.25 -1.91 15.83
N LYS A 350 16.86 -1.10 16.84
CA LYS A 350 16.77 0.37 16.70
C LYS A 350 18.10 1.00 16.28
N LEU A 351 19.22 0.53 16.85
CA LEU A 351 20.56 0.97 16.44
C LEU A 351 20.92 0.55 15.01
N LYS A 352 20.56 -0.67 14.59
CA LYS A 352 20.77 -1.15 13.22
C LYS A 352 19.89 -0.41 12.21
N GLU A 353 18.66 -0.10 12.56
CA GLU A 353 17.73 0.71 11.76
C GLU A 353 18.28 2.13 11.60
N HIS A 354 18.64 2.78 12.71
CA HIS A 354 19.30 4.09 12.69
C HIS A 354 20.59 4.08 11.87
N ALA A 355 21.42 3.03 12.00
CA ALA A 355 22.63 2.85 11.21
C ALA A 355 22.36 2.55 9.72
N ARG A 356 21.25 1.90 9.37
CA ARG A 356 20.80 1.71 7.98
C ARG A 356 20.34 3.04 7.40
N THR A 357 19.51 3.79 8.12
CA THR A 357 19.09 5.14 7.71
C THR A 357 20.30 6.02 7.45
N ILE A 358 21.28 6.04 8.37
CA ILE A 358 22.55 6.76 8.21
C ILE A 358 23.34 6.23 7.00
N ARG A 359 23.46 4.90 6.84
CA ARG A 359 24.19 4.28 5.72
C ARG A 359 23.53 4.53 4.37
N ASP A 360 22.21 4.55 4.30
CA ASP A 360 21.45 4.80 3.08
C ASP A 360 21.45 6.30 2.73
N SER A 361 21.63 7.18 3.72
CA SER A 361 21.97 8.59 3.51
C SER A 361 23.46 8.84 3.18
N VAL A 362 24.36 7.90 3.47
CA VAL A 362 25.83 8.05 3.30
C VAL A 362 26.40 7.22 2.13
N LYS A 363 25.64 6.26 1.57
CA LYS A 363 26.06 5.52 0.37
C LYS A 363 26.01 6.44 -0.86
N PRO A 364 27.14 6.73 -1.53
CA PRO A 364 27.06 7.21 -2.90
C PRO A 364 26.38 6.10 -3.72
N ARG A 365 25.22 6.42 -4.30
CA ARG A 365 24.53 5.52 -5.24
C ARG A 365 25.41 5.41 -6.49
N THR A 366 26.20 4.34 -6.58
CA THR A 366 26.82 3.95 -7.84
C THR A 366 25.70 3.61 -8.84
N PRO A 367 25.70 4.18 -10.05
CA PRO A 367 24.76 3.77 -11.09
C PRO A 367 24.96 2.29 -11.36
N ALA A 368 23.92 1.48 -11.16
CA ALA A 368 23.91 0.14 -11.74
C ALA A 368 23.93 0.32 -13.26
N GLU A 369 24.91 -0.29 -13.93
CA GLU A 369 25.01 -0.32 -15.39
C GLU A 369 23.72 -0.94 -15.97
N LEU A 370 22.86 -0.09 -16.53
CA LEU A 370 21.78 -0.51 -17.41
C LEU A 370 22.38 -1.04 -18.72
N PRO A 371 21.86 -2.13 -19.31
CA PRO A 371 22.24 -2.53 -20.65
C PRO A 371 21.95 -1.38 -21.62
N ALA A 372 22.94 -1.05 -22.45
CA ALA A 372 22.84 0.00 -23.45
C ALA A 372 21.67 -0.28 -24.41
N LEU A 373 20.60 0.50 -24.30
CA LEU A 373 19.61 0.64 -25.37
C LEU A 373 20.20 1.58 -26.41
N GLY A 374 20.71 0.98 -27.50
CA GLY A 374 21.18 1.67 -28.70
C GLY A 374 20.15 2.64 -29.25
N GLY A 375 20.60 3.84 -29.58
CA GLY A 375 19.75 4.98 -29.88
C GLY A 375 19.10 4.99 -31.26
N ALA A 376 17.98 5.73 -31.34
CA ALA A 376 17.69 6.69 -32.41
C ALA A 376 16.49 7.57 -32.01
N ALA A 377 16.82 8.83 -31.69
CA ALA A 377 16.09 10.08 -31.97
C ALA A 377 14.56 10.18 -31.79
N CYS A 378 14.15 10.97 -30.79
CA CYS A 378 13.37 12.19 -31.07
C CYS A 378 13.73 13.28 -30.05
N ALA A 379 14.61 14.18 -30.48
CA ALA A 379 15.03 15.36 -29.74
C ALA A 379 14.02 16.49 -29.93
N LYS A 380 13.55 17.06 -28.82
CA LYS A 380 13.41 18.51 -28.69
C LYS A 380 14.13 18.90 -27.40
N ARG A 381 15.35 19.45 -27.53
CA ARG A 381 16.04 20.13 -26.44
C ARG A 381 15.13 21.26 -25.96
N ARG A 382 14.84 21.28 -24.66
CA ARG A 382 14.19 22.40 -23.97
C ARG A 382 15.23 22.98 -23.03
N ASP A 383 15.66 24.19 -23.34
CA ASP A 383 16.60 24.96 -22.53
C ASP A 383 15.99 25.22 -21.15
N LEU A 384 16.76 25.01 -20.09
CA LEU A 384 16.29 25.20 -18.71
C LEU A 384 16.71 26.62 -18.27
N VAL A 385 15.77 27.56 -18.25
CA VAL A 385 16.05 28.93 -17.76
C VAL A 385 15.62 29.00 -16.29
N LEU A 386 16.57 29.33 -15.41
CA LEU A 386 16.38 29.52 -13.97
C LEU A 386 16.21 31.03 -13.72
N LEU A 387 15.08 31.43 -13.15
CA LEU A 387 14.74 32.83 -12.95
C LEU A 387 14.84 33.16 -11.46
N VAL A 388 15.69 34.12 -11.14
CA VAL A 388 16.04 34.52 -9.78
C VAL A 388 15.26 35.77 -9.42
N ASN A 389 14.37 35.68 -8.45
CA ASN A 389 13.79 36.89 -7.84
C ASN A 389 14.68 37.29 -6.65
N ALA A 390 15.71 38.11 -6.90
CA ALA A 390 16.58 38.62 -5.85
C ALA A 390 17.21 39.97 -6.22
N ASP A 391 17.64 40.69 -5.18
CA ASP A 391 18.51 41.88 -5.25
C ASP A 391 19.70 41.61 -6.20
N PRO A 392 20.00 42.51 -7.17
CA PRO A 392 21.07 42.34 -8.16
C PRO A 392 22.44 41.95 -7.59
N SER A 393 22.70 42.28 -6.31
CA SER A 393 23.94 41.94 -5.61
C SER A 393 24.17 40.44 -5.34
N THR A 394 23.16 39.59 -5.53
CA THR A 394 23.27 38.13 -5.30
C THR A 394 23.52 37.33 -6.58
N ILE A 395 23.31 37.91 -7.75
CA ILE A 395 23.37 37.23 -9.07
C ILE A 395 24.77 36.63 -9.33
N ASP A 396 25.84 37.34 -8.98
CA ASP A 396 27.22 36.90 -9.19
C ASP A 396 27.56 35.60 -8.43
N ALA A 397 26.92 35.37 -7.27
CA ALA A 397 27.09 34.12 -6.51
C ALA A 397 26.44 32.93 -7.22
N TRP A 398 25.34 33.15 -7.94
CA TRP A 398 24.56 32.11 -8.62
C TRP A 398 25.07 31.76 -10.02
N GLU A 399 25.62 32.72 -10.78
CA GLU A 399 26.31 32.43 -12.04
C GLU A 399 27.51 31.49 -11.84
N SER A 400 28.13 31.51 -10.66
CA SER A 400 29.24 30.61 -10.31
C SER A 400 28.79 29.14 -10.12
N VAL A 401 27.51 28.92 -9.80
CA VAL A 401 26.91 27.59 -9.56
C VAL A 401 26.44 26.95 -10.87
N SER A 402 26.06 27.74 -11.88
CA SER A 402 25.67 27.22 -13.20
C SER A 402 26.88 27.05 -14.12
N ARG A 403 27.67 25.99 -13.92
CA ARG A 403 28.72 25.57 -14.88
C ARG A 403 28.22 24.70 -16.03
N SER A 404 26.91 24.66 -16.27
CA SER A 404 26.29 23.90 -17.37
C SER A 404 25.87 24.86 -18.48
N GLU A 405 26.26 24.57 -19.73
CA GLU A 405 25.89 25.37 -20.91
C GLU A 405 24.37 25.46 -21.15
N ASP A 406 23.59 24.60 -20.50
CA ASP A 406 22.14 24.46 -20.67
C ASP A 406 21.30 25.22 -19.61
N VAL A 407 21.95 25.98 -18.71
CA VAL A 407 21.30 26.73 -17.63
C VAL A 407 21.61 28.23 -17.75
N ARG A 408 20.57 29.06 -17.93
CA ARG A 408 20.69 30.52 -17.87
C ARG A 408 20.02 31.06 -16.60
N VAL A 409 20.75 31.89 -15.87
CA VAL A 409 20.27 32.59 -14.67
C VAL A 409 19.88 34.00 -15.08
N GLN A 410 18.63 34.41 -14.86
CA GLN A 410 18.16 35.76 -15.19
C GLN A 410 17.32 36.33 -14.04
N ALA A 411 17.58 37.59 -13.67
CA ALA A 411 16.78 38.28 -12.68
C ALA A 411 15.52 38.88 -13.32
N VAL A 412 14.36 38.69 -12.68
CA VAL A 412 13.06 39.12 -13.20
C VAL A 412 12.20 39.67 -12.07
N ALA A 413 11.52 40.79 -12.29
CA ALA A 413 10.63 41.37 -11.29
C ALA A 413 9.34 40.53 -11.16
N ASP A 414 8.71 40.53 -9.97
CA ASP A 414 7.48 39.75 -9.73
C ASP A 414 6.36 40.05 -10.75
N SER A 415 6.29 41.28 -11.24
CA SER A 415 5.31 41.71 -12.25
C SER A 415 5.54 41.13 -13.65
N GLU A 416 6.71 40.55 -13.91
CA GLU A 416 7.10 39.99 -15.21
C GLU A 416 7.03 38.45 -15.23
N LEU A 417 6.82 37.81 -14.07
CA LEU A 417 6.70 36.34 -13.94
C LEU A 417 5.52 35.77 -14.74
N ASP A 418 4.42 36.52 -14.84
CA ASP A 418 3.22 36.10 -15.57
C ASP A 418 3.41 36.10 -17.10
N ALA A 419 4.49 36.70 -17.62
CA ALA A 419 4.77 36.78 -19.06
C ALA A 419 5.71 35.66 -19.57
N ILE A 420 6.10 34.74 -18.68
CA ILE A 420 7.12 33.72 -18.95
C ILE A 420 6.44 32.43 -19.45
N ASP A 421 6.92 31.89 -20.57
CA ASP A 421 6.38 30.69 -21.21
C ASP A 421 6.33 29.48 -20.25
N ASP A 422 5.26 28.67 -20.33
CA ASP A 422 4.97 27.49 -19.49
C ASP A 422 6.05 26.39 -19.56
N ALA A 423 6.98 26.52 -20.51
CA ALA A 423 8.12 25.63 -20.68
C ALA A 423 9.32 25.96 -19.76
N THR A 424 9.27 27.07 -19.01
CA THR A 424 10.37 27.58 -18.18
C THR A 424 10.16 27.24 -16.69
N LEU A 425 11.22 26.74 -16.02
CA LEU A 425 11.17 26.37 -14.60
C LEU A 425 11.60 27.57 -13.72
N VAL A 426 10.65 28.16 -13.00
CA VAL A 426 10.91 29.26 -12.05
C VAL A 426 11.17 28.68 -10.65
N VAL A 427 12.28 29.04 -10.01
CA VAL A 427 12.61 28.62 -8.63
C VAL A 427 12.89 29.85 -7.77
N PRO A 428 12.14 30.08 -6.67
CA PRO A 428 12.39 31.20 -5.77
C PRO A 428 13.72 31.03 -5.03
N CYS A 429 14.49 32.12 -4.89
CA CYS A 429 15.78 32.09 -4.20
C CYS A 429 15.65 32.53 -2.74
N ASP A 430 15.57 31.56 -1.83
CA ASP A 430 15.95 31.72 -0.43
C ASP A 430 17.22 30.90 -0.13
N GLU A 431 17.88 31.17 1.01
CA GLU A 431 19.13 30.50 1.42
C GLU A 431 18.98 28.97 1.47
N ALA A 432 17.80 28.47 1.85
CA ALA A 432 17.49 27.05 1.90
C ALA A 432 17.40 26.43 0.48
N SER A 433 16.87 27.18 -0.48
CA SER A 433 16.77 26.76 -1.89
C SER A 433 18.12 26.78 -2.59
N ALA A 434 19.04 27.66 -2.18
CA ALA A 434 20.44 27.71 -2.65
C ALA A 434 21.26 26.49 -2.23
N GLU A 435 21.17 26.14 -0.94
CA GLU A 435 21.81 24.96 -0.40
C GLU A 435 21.26 23.68 -1.04
N TRP A 436 19.93 23.61 -1.24
CA TRP A 436 19.27 22.48 -1.91
C TRP A 436 19.63 22.34 -3.39
N LEU A 437 19.66 23.43 -4.16
CA LEU A 437 20.03 23.42 -5.59
C LEU A 437 21.51 23.09 -5.81
N SER A 438 22.42 23.55 -4.93
CA SER A 438 23.85 23.21 -5.01
C SER A 438 24.14 21.70 -4.87
N GLN A 439 23.20 20.95 -4.28
CA GLN A 439 23.27 19.51 -4.06
C GLN A 439 22.61 18.69 -5.19
N LEU A 440 21.94 19.36 -6.14
CA LEU A 440 21.26 18.76 -7.29
C LEU A 440 22.19 18.72 -8.52
N SER A 441 22.82 17.57 -8.76
CA SER A 441 23.35 17.27 -10.10
C SER A 441 22.18 17.06 -11.07
N LEU A 442 22.06 17.97 -12.05
CA LEU A 442 20.92 18.07 -12.98
C LEU A 442 21.00 17.16 -14.22
N ASP A 443 21.99 16.27 -14.30
CA ASP A 443 22.24 15.45 -15.51
C ASP A 443 21.28 14.25 -15.69
N HIS A 444 20.23 14.10 -14.86
CA HIS A 444 19.40 12.89 -14.80
C HIS A 444 17.90 13.09 -15.15
N PRO A 445 17.40 12.53 -16.27
CA PRO A 445 16.02 12.73 -16.78
C PRO A 445 14.88 12.36 -15.82
N ALA A 446 15.09 11.38 -14.93
CA ALA A 446 14.06 10.94 -13.98
C ALA A 446 13.72 11.98 -12.90
N ARG A 447 14.68 12.85 -12.53
CA ARG A 447 14.45 13.94 -11.55
C ARG A 447 13.67 15.09 -12.18
N ARG A 448 13.82 15.29 -13.50
CA ARG A 448 13.02 16.22 -14.32
C ARG A 448 11.52 15.86 -14.28
N GLY A 449 11.19 14.56 -14.22
CA GLY A 449 9.80 14.09 -14.12
C GLY A 449 9.14 14.30 -12.75
N ALA A 450 9.90 14.17 -11.66
CA ALA A 450 9.40 14.41 -10.30
C ALA A 450 9.10 15.90 -10.05
N LEU A 451 9.92 16.80 -10.62
CA LEU A 451 9.69 18.25 -10.60
C LEU A 451 8.43 18.66 -11.39
N LEU A 452 8.17 18.02 -12.54
CA LEU A 452 6.97 18.28 -13.36
C LEU A 452 5.66 17.78 -12.71
N GLN A 453 5.72 16.75 -11.86
CA GLN A 453 4.53 16.26 -11.14
C GLN A 453 4.13 17.17 -9.97
N GLN A 454 5.08 17.87 -9.33
CA GLN A 454 4.75 18.84 -8.28
C GLN A 454 4.12 20.13 -8.83
N SER A 455 4.38 20.53 -10.08
CA SER A 455 3.73 21.71 -10.67
C SER A 455 2.30 21.45 -11.16
N SER A 456 1.97 20.21 -11.53
CA SER A 456 0.64 19.84 -12.03
C SER A 456 -0.45 19.89 -10.96
N ALA A 457 -0.09 20.04 -9.69
CA ALA A 457 -1.00 20.21 -8.55
C ALA A 457 -1.39 21.68 -8.29
N ARG A 458 -0.92 22.65 -9.08
CA ARG A 458 -1.35 24.06 -9.01
C ARG A 458 -2.29 24.39 -10.16
N THR A 459 -3.59 24.23 -9.94
CA THR A 459 -4.62 25.02 -10.64
C THR A 459 -5.89 25.13 -9.79
N ALA A 460 -5.90 26.10 -8.87
CA ALA A 460 -7.07 26.89 -8.52
C ALA A 460 -6.57 28.26 -8.00
N PRO A 461 -7.16 29.39 -8.41
CA PRO A 461 -6.52 30.70 -8.32
C PRO A 461 -6.78 31.39 -6.98
N GLY A 462 -5.74 32.03 -6.44
CA GLY A 462 -5.84 33.10 -5.46
C GLY A 462 -5.49 32.71 -4.02
N GLY A 463 -4.36 33.22 -3.53
CA GLY A 463 -4.00 33.20 -2.10
C GLY A 463 -2.52 32.89 -1.89
N SER A 464 -1.80 33.87 -1.33
CA SER A 464 -0.35 33.93 -1.15
C SER A 464 0.27 32.84 -0.25
N SER A 465 1.56 32.64 -0.48
CA SER A 465 2.50 31.72 0.15
C SER A 465 2.61 31.80 1.68
N GLY A 466 2.52 30.63 2.30
CA GLY A 466 3.17 30.25 3.55
C GLY A 466 3.19 28.73 3.56
N ALA A 467 4.29 28.08 3.93
CA ALA A 467 4.26 26.65 4.18
C ALA A 467 3.41 26.41 5.44
N GLU A 468 2.09 26.31 5.27
CA GLU A 468 1.18 25.99 6.37
C GLU A 468 1.52 24.59 6.86
N ALA A 469 2.08 24.49 8.06
CA ALA A 469 2.26 23.18 8.65
C ALA A 469 0.89 22.59 9.02
N ARG A 470 0.79 21.26 8.91
CA ARG A 470 -0.49 20.55 8.90
C ARG A 470 -0.50 19.44 9.94
N LEU A 471 -1.61 19.33 10.67
CA LEU A 471 -1.89 18.25 11.61
C LEU A 471 -3.13 17.47 11.14
N VAL A 472 -2.94 16.25 10.67
CA VAL A 472 -4.04 15.32 10.42
C VAL A 472 -4.36 14.60 11.71
N CYS A 473 -5.59 14.70 12.22
CA CYS A 473 -5.97 14.13 13.51
C CYS A 473 -7.35 13.46 13.49
N VAL A 474 -7.53 12.48 14.36
CA VAL A 474 -8.80 11.83 14.66
C VAL A 474 -9.24 12.30 16.04
N CYS A 475 -10.49 12.74 16.17
CA CYS A 475 -11.06 13.27 17.39
C CYS A 475 -12.32 12.51 17.81
N ALA A 476 -12.48 12.34 19.12
CA ALA A 476 -13.69 11.84 19.76
C ALA A 476 -14.03 12.75 20.95
N GLY A 477 -15.24 13.28 21.03
CA GLY A 477 -15.63 14.17 22.13
C GLY A 477 -14.90 15.51 22.12
N GLY A 478 -14.34 15.93 20.98
CA GLY A 478 -13.43 17.08 20.90
C GLY A 478 -12.01 16.82 21.44
N SER A 479 -11.69 15.59 21.83
CA SER A 479 -10.33 15.19 22.21
C SER A 479 -9.62 14.52 21.04
N VAL A 480 -8.40 14.97 20.75
CA VAL A 480 -7.53 14.36 19.73
C VAL A 480 -7.04 13.00 20.25
N ILE A 481 -7.47 11.92 19.62
CA ILE A 481 -7.11 10.54 19.99
C ILE A 481 -5.94 9.99 19.17
N GLN A 482 -5.73 10.54 17.97
CA GLN A 482 -4.62 10.17 17.09
C GLN A 482 -4.27 11.35 16.18
N TYR A 483 -3.00 11.52 15.83
CA TYR A 483 -2.59 12.56 14.90
C TYR A 483 -1.30 12.23 14.13
N PHE A 484 -1.07 12.94 13.03
CA PHE A 484 0.12 12.98 12.20
C PHE A 484 0.41 14.45 11.87
N THR A 485 1.67 14.87 11.94
CA THR A 485 2.09 16.25 11.62
C THR A 485 3.35 16.23 10.76
N THR A 486 3.51 17.28 9.95
CA THR A 486 4.73 17.54 9.18
C THR A 486 5.88 18.02 10.07
N GLU A 487 5.61 18.44 11.30
CA GLU A 487 6.59 18.98 12.26
C GLU A 487 7.12 17.90 13.23
N GLN A 488 8.41 17.97 13.59
CA GLN A 488 9.03 17.06 14.57
C GLN A 488 9.52 17.81 15.83
N GLY A 489 9.41 17.18 17.01
CA GLY A 489 9.98 17.70 18.26
C GLY A 489 8.99 18.44 19.17
N ALA A 490 9.47 19.35 20.01
CA ALA A 490 8.68 20.07 21.02
C ALA A 490 7.55 20.92 20.40
N SER A 491 7.75 21.43 19.18
CA SER A 491 6.73 22.14 18.42
C SER A 491 5.50 21.26 18.16
N ALA A 492 5.65 19.98 17.84
CA ALA A 492 4.51 19.10 17.56
C ALA A 492 3.53 18.98 18.75
N ALA A 493 4.01 19.07 20.00
CA ALA A 493 3.17 18.99 21.18
C ALA A 493 2.27 20.23 21.33
N ASP A 494 2.83 21.42 21.10
CA ASP A 494 2.09 22.69 21.17
C ASP A 494 1.01 22.77 20.09
N TRP A 495 1.30 22.24 18.90
CA TRP A 495 0.36 22.19 17.77
C TRP A 495 -0.82 21.27 18.05
N VAL A 496 -0.55 20.10 18.65
CA VAL A 496 -1.60 19.15 19.06
C VAL A 496 -2.45 19.72 20.18
N GLN A 497 -1.83 20.39 21.16
CA GLN A 497 -2.56 21.00 22.27
C GLN A 497 -3.47 22.13 21.79
N LEU A 498 -3.00 22.95 20.85
CA LEU A 498 -3.78 24.01 20.23
C LEU A 498 -4.94 23.44 19.39
N ALA A 499 -4.67 22.42 18.56
CA ALA A 499 -5.70 21.71 17.80
C ALA A 499 -6.75 21.08 18.70
N GLN A 500 -6.34 20.42 19.79
CA GLN A 500 -7.26 19.79 20.74
C GLN A 500 -8.14 20.82 21.46
N ALA A 501 -7.60 21.99 21.82
CA ALA A 501 -8.39 23.05 22.43
C ALA A 501 -9.46 23.61 21.47
N GLU A 502 -9.12 23.76 20.19
CA GLU A 502 -10.04 24.27 19.16
C GLU A 502 -11.10 23.23 18.76
N LEU A 503 -10.69 21.99 18.53
CA LEU A 503 -11.59 20.87 18.22
C LEU A 503 -12.50 20.54 19.42
N GLY A 504 -11.99 20.72 20.64
CA GLY A 504 -12.73 20.68 21.90
C GLY A 504 -13.83 21.74 21.96
N ARG A 505 -13.50 23.02 21.70
CA ARG A 505 -14.49 24.11 21.64
C ARG A 505 -15.57 23.87 20.58
N ARG A 506 -15.23 23.18 19.49
CA ARG A 506 -16.16 22.85 18.40
C ARG A 506 -16.95 21.55 18.62
N GLY A 507 -16.71 20.81 19.71
CA GLY A 507 -17.34 19.52 19.96
C GLY A 507 -17.04 18.46 18.88
N TRP A 508 -15.88 18.55 18.24
CA TRP A 508 -15.56 17.82 17.01
C TRP A 508 -15.44 16.30 17.21
N HIS A 509 -16.04 15.53 16.30
CA HIS A 509 -15.95 14.06 16.24
C HIS A 509 -15.65 13.63 14.80
N GLY A 510 -14.62 12.80 14.60
CA GLY A 510 -14.16 12.38 13.27
C GLY A 510 -12.73 12.84 12.95
N ALA A 511 -12.34 12.80 11.68
CA ALA A 511 -10.99 13.16 11.24
C ALA A 511 -10.93 14.58 10.67
N ALA A 512 -9.84 15.31 10.94
CA ALA A 512 -9.63 16.66 10.45
C ALA A 512 -8.15 16.89 10.11
N THR A 513 -7.90 17.63 9.05
CA THR A 513 -6.62 18.31 8.85
C THR A 513 -6.75 19.70 9.48
N VAL A 514 -5.93 19.99 10.48
CA VAL A 514 -5.79 21.31 11.07
C VAL A 514 -4.58 21.97 10.44
N GLU A 515 -4.78 23.12 9.82
CA GLU A 515 -3.72 23.95 9.25
C GLU A 515 -3.44 25.10 10.22
N PHE A 516 -2.16 25.47 10.32
CA PHE A 516 -1.72 26.49 11.24
C PHE A 516 -0.95 27.58 10.52
N GLY A 517 -1.09 28.79 11.04
CA GLY A 517 -0.32 29.96 10.66
C GLY A 517 0.25 30.68 11.89
N ALA A 518 0.93 31.79 11.64
CA ALA A 518 1.38 32.69 12.69
C ALA A 518 0.58 34.00 12.62
N ASN A 519 0.17 34.54 13.76
CA ASN A 519 -0.39 35.90 13.80
C ASN A 519 0.72 36.96 13.66
N ALA A 520 0.33 38.25 13.62
CA ALA A 520 1.27 39.37 13.44
C ALA A 520 2.37 39.45 14.51
N ASP A 521 2.16 38.83 15.68
CA ASP A 521 3.11 38.76 16.79
C ASP A 521 3.95 37.47 16.78
N GLY A 522 3.82 36.64 15.74
CA GLY A 522 4.56 35.37 15.59
C GLY A 522 4.04 34.22 16.45
N GLN A 523 2.87 34.36 17.09
CA GLN A 523 2.26 33.26 17.86
C GLN A 523 1.52 32.28 16.95
N LEU A 524 1.64 30.98 17.28
CA LEU A 524 0.96 29.90 16.58
C LEU A 524 -0.56 30.05 16.69
N THR A 525 -1.23 30.04 15.54
CA THR A 525 -2.70 30.11 15.43
C THR A 525 -3.20 29.06 14.44
N ILE A 526 -4.46 28.65 14.59
CA ILE A 526 -5.09 27.74 13.62
C ILE A 526 -5.64 28.59 12.47
N SER A 527 -5.11 28.37 11.26
CA SER A 527 -5.56 29.07 10.06
C SER A 527 -6.82 28.41 9.50
N SER A 528 -6.90 27.09 9.54
CA SER A 528 -8.06 26.34 9.05
C SER A 528 -8.25 25.01 9.79
N VAL A 529 -9.50 24.53 9.84
CA VAL A 529 -9.83 23.16 10.24
C VAL A 529 -10.60 22.55 9.08
N LEU A 530 -9.89 21.79 8.25
CA LEU A 530 -10.46 21.10 7.10
C LEU A 530 -10.95 19.73 7.55
N PRO A 531 -12.25 19.44 7.42
CA PRO A 531 -12.74 18.11 7.72
C PRO A 531 -12.17 17.10 6.73
N LEU A 532 -11.53 16.05 7.23
CA LEU A 532 -11.35 14.81 6.48
C LEU A 532 -12.64 13.98 6.58
N LEU A 533 -13.30 14.01 7.75
CA LEU A 533 -14.56 13.38 8.08
C LEU A 533 -15.26 14.23 9.16
N ARG A 534 -16.21 15.09 8.76
CA ARG A 534 -17.00 15.92 9.69
C ARG A 534 -18.31 15.25 10.13
N ASP A 535 -18.84 14.40 9.27
CA ASP A 535 -20.15 13.81 9.39
C ASP A 535 -20.10 12.41 8.77
N VAL A 536 -20.37 11.40 9.59
CA VAL A 536 -20.35 9.99 9.19
C VAL A 536 -21.40 9.72 8.12
N ASP A 537 -22.50 10.47 8.10
CA ASP A 537 -23.56 10.31 7.11
C ASP A 537 -23.15 10.87 5.74
N ASP A 538 -22.36 11.94 5.69
CA ASP A 538 -21.79 12.46 4.42
C ASP A 538 -20.63 11.60 3.91
N ALA A 539 -19.85 10.98 4.80
CA ALA A 539 -18.80 10.04 4.43
C ALA A 539 -19.37 8.77 3.75
N VAL A 540 -20.49 8.27 4.28
CA VAL A 540 -21.26 7.15 3.71
C VAL A 540 -21.89 7.56 2.37
N ARG A 541 -22.45 8.77 2.25
CA ARG A 541 -22.98 9.29 0.97
C ARG A 541 -21.91 9.59 -0.09
N SER A 542 -20.68 9.90 0.34
CA SER A 542 -19.57 10.30 -0.54
C SER A 542 -18.62 9.15 -0.90
N GLY A 543 -18.90 7.92 -0.46
CA GLY A 543 -18.15 6.72 -0.86
C GLY A 543 -16.73 6.63 -0.29
N VAL A 544 -16.46 7.30 0.84
CA VAL A 544 -15.17 7.16 1.54
C VAL A 544 -15.16 5.82 2.28
N ASP A 545 -14.36 4.87 1.79
CA ASP A 545 -14.17 3.55 2.40
C ASP A 545 -13.35 3.67 3.69
N LEU A 546 -14.03 3.93 4.81
CA LEU A 546 -13.44 3.87 6.14
C LEU A 546 -13.40 2.42 6.61
N PRO A 547 -12.22 1.91 7.00
CA PRO A 547 -12.11 0.63 7.70
C PRO A 547 -13.07 0.60 8.89
N LEU A 548 -13.82 -0.48 9.04
CA LEU A 548 -14.88 -0.65 10.05
C LEU A 548 -14.40 -0.32 11.48
N THR A 549 -13.11 -0.54 11.77
CA THR A 549 -12.44 -0.21 13.03
C THR A 549 -12.32 1.30 13.24
N LEU A 550 -11.95 2.06 12.21
CA LEU A 550 -11.96 3.54 12.22
C LEU A 550 -13.39 4.07 12.32
N TRP A 551 -14.34 3.44 11.63
CA TRP A 551 -15.76 3.78 11.74
C TRP A 551 -16.31 3.58 13.17
N ARG A 552 -15.95 2.48 13.85
CA ARG A 552 -16.35 2.22 15.25
C ARG A 552 -15.68 3.15 16.24
N LEU A 553 -14.39 3.41 16.06
CA LEU A 553 -13.63 4.35 16.90
C LEU A 553 -14.14 5.78 16.74
N ALA A 554 -14.58 6.16 15.54
CA ALA A 554 -15.11 7.50 15.25
C ALA A 554 -16.58 7.67 15.65
N SER A 555 -17.41 6.64 15.54
CA SER A 555 -18.87 6.74 15.77
C SER A 555 -19.33 6.30 17.16
N GLY A 556 -18.57 5.44 17.85
CA GLY A 556 -19.03 4.82 19.11
C GLY A 556 -20.21 3.84 18.94
N VAL A 557 -20.69 3.61 17.71
CA VAL A 557 -21.82 2.71 17.40
C VAL A 557 -21.28 1.34 16.99
N GLY A 558 -21.93 0.26 17.42
CA GLY A 558 -21.46 -1.12 17.21
C GLY A 558 -21.61 -1.67 15.80
N THR A 559 -22.39 -1.02 14.93
CA THR A 559 -22.74 -1.55 13.59
C THR A 559 -22.97 -0.41 12.60
N PRO A 560 -22.28 -0.39 11.44
CA PRO A 560 -22.47 0.64 10.42
C PRO A 560 -23.90 0.58 9.88
N PRO A 561 -24.51 1.73 9.54
CA PRO A 561 -25.76 1.72 8.80
C PRO A 561 -25.56 0.94 7.50
N GLN A 562 -26.49 0.04 7.21
CA GLN A 562 -26.55 -0.62 5.90
C GLN A 562 -26.74 0.47 4.84
N PRO A 563 -25.95 0.51 3.76
CA PRO A 563 -26.15 1.49 2.70
C PRO A 563 -27.54 1.29 2.09
N VAL A 564 -28.29 2.38 1.94
CA VAL A 564 -29.59 2.40 1.22
C VAL A 564 -29.34 2.38 -0.27
#